data_AF-A0A3N7B0I3-F1
#
_entry.id   AF-A0A3N7B0I3-F1
#
_cell.length_a   1.000
_cell.length_b   1.000
_cell.length_c   1.000
_cell.angle_alpha   90.00
_cell.angle_beta   90.00
_cell.angle_gamma   90.00
#
_symmetry.space_group_name_H-M   'P 1'
#
loop_
_entity.id
_entity.type
_entity.pdbx_description
1 polymer ?
#
loop_
_entity_poly.entity_id
_entity_poly.type
_entity_poly.pdbx_seq_one_letter_code
_entity_poly.pdbx_strand_id
1 'polypeptide(L)'
;MCSCTVWAQSPGGVSNNLQIWVKADTGTGTTTDHTQVSIWENQKTGGINGIANQGMPGYYADPGVGAKPVYRSATSIPSFNFNPAIEIVSTNGYRSGYKFPSGFPDNVTTSLTSYTHLSRTGSTIYRTVFVMNGTAQSSNPTSIAGVWQSPFFGTYNTRPEFYNEKESGDVFFGTDVINTVGTDVPSIQSYYNAVVGSNVKYFFDNNGLSYGGPSNNVSSTANYPGLVLLMDNDGGSGSTSLAGDRIGEFILYSETQTPIERQRVNSYLAIKYGVTLQQPQNYLNSEQSVTWDSGLNPTFNNNIFGIARDDMSVLNQKISNSINEENNIMLTAATMNNFILPNADISRTPFSQDKTFLVMGDNNVQDLALVNYGISSGKIIQRKWLAQKTNDTGSTWLQADLSRYVSIASTDKVFMITADDAGFTQNVKTISASSFSGGKAIFNYSFPANKYFTFGTDLQTYCTKDPATGTPDGITRIGISGQNQIQNGWPGNIPNGFLALESKNKGLVVTRTTSGSIALPIEGMLIYDTVDKCFKLYNGSVWNCIVRSCND
;
A
#
# COMPACT_ATOMS: atom_id res chain seq x y z
N MET A 1 -12.26 16.16 30.91
CA MET A 1 -11.22 16.58 29.94
C MET A 1 -10.16 15.50 29.91
N CYS A 2 -10.19 14.61 28.90
CA CYS A 2 -9.08 13.68 28.69
C CYS A 2 -7.89 14.50 28.20
N SER A 3 -6.80 14.48 28.96
CA SER A 3 -5.51 14.99 28.51
C SER A 3 -5.06 14.13 27.34
N CYS A 4 -5.25 14.62 26.11
CA CYS A 4 -4.68 13.99 24.93
C CYS A 4 -3.20 14.37 24.95
N THR A 5 -2.34 13.47 25.43
CA THR A 5 -0.90 13.62 25.28
C THR A 5 -0.60 13.57 23.78
N VAL A 6 -0.38 14.73 23.17
CA VAL A 6 0.04 14.83 21.78
C VAL A 6 1.49 14.35 21.72
N TRP A 7 1.69 13.09 21.33
CA TRP A 7 3.03 12.58 21.07
C TRP A 7 3.59 13.27 19.81
N ALA A 8 4.87 13.64 19.86
CA ALA A 8 5.56 14.13 18.67
C ALA A 8 5.58 13.02 17.62
N GLN A 9 4.95 13.28 16.48
CA GLN A 9 4.83 12.36 15.36
C GLN A 9 6.17 12.21 14.62
N SER A 10 6.48 11.01 14.14
CA SER A 10 7.77 10.75 13.48
C SER A 10 7.74 9.54 12.54
N PRO A 11 8.52 9.52 11.45
CA PRO A 11 8.54 8.40 10.49
C PRO A 11 8.80 7.06 11.18
N GLY A 12 7.91 6.10 11.01
CA GLY A 12 8.02 4.79 11.66
C GLY A 12 8.15 4.83 13.20
N GLY A 13 7.70 5.90 13.87
CA GLY A 13 7.87 6.08 15.32
C GLY A 13 9.31 6.34 15.76
N VAL A 14 10.21 6.73 14.86
CA VAL A 14 11.59 7.09 15.17
C VAL A 14 11.70 8.62 15.25
N SER A 15 11.60 9.17 16.46
CA SER A 15 11.59 10.62 16.72
C SER A 15 12.95 11.19 17.14
N ASN A 16 13.79 10.37 17.76
CA ASN A 16 15.10 10.79 18.23
C ASN A 16 15.93 11.32 17.07
N ASN A 17 16.52 12.51 17.27
CA ASN A 17 17.45 13.12 16.32
C ASN A 17 16.86 13.37 14.92
N LEU A 18 15.53 13.37 14.77
CA LEU A 18 14.88 13.80 13.52
C LEU A 18 15.21 15.27 13.27
N GLN A 19 15.61 15.62 12.05
CA GLN A 19 15.96 16.99 11.65
C GLN A 19 15.07 17.50 10.51
N ILE A 20 14.86 16.66 9.50
CA ILE A 20 14.02 16.97 8.35
C ILE A 20 13.02 15.85 8.17
N TRP A 21 11.75 16.21 8.02
CA TRP A 21 10.73 15.33 7.50
C TRP A 21 9.80 16.15 6.62
N VAL A 22 9.91 15.98 5.32
CA VAL A 22 9.04 16.66 4.35
C VAL A 22 8.26 15.63 3.55
N LYS A 23 6.98 15.89 3.32
CA LYS A 23 6.05 14.94 2.68
C LYS A 23 5.24 15.64 1.62
N ALA A 24 5.03 15.03 0.46
CA ALA A 24 4.27 15.68 -0.59
C ALA A 24 2.76 15.81 -0.26
N ASP A 25 2.24 15.02 0.67
CA ASP A 25 0.84 15.03 1.09
C ASP A 25 0.53 16.04 2.21
N THR A 26 1.52 16.83 2.67
CA THR A 26 1.32 17.84 3.72
C THR A 26 2.38 18.94 3.63
N GLY A 27 2.01 20.21 3.92
CA GLY A 27 3.01 21.28 4.03
C GLY A 27 3.58 21.79 2.71
N THR A 28 2.89 21.56 1.60
CA THR A 28 3.28 22.00 0.24
C THR A 28 2.70 23.36 -0.15
N GLY A 29 1.73 23.87 0.62
CA GLY A 29 0.98 25.10 0.30
C GLY A 29 0.02 24.97 -0.89
N THR A 30 -0.08 23.80 -1.52
CA THR A 30 -1.00 23.53 -2.63
C THR A 30 -1.31 22.03 -2.75
N THR A 31 -2.51 21.71 -3.23
CA THR A 31 -2.91 20.35 -3.64
C THR A 31 -3.29 20.29 -5.13
N THR A 32 -3.09 21.39 -5.86
CA THR A 32 -3.40 21.51 -7.29
C THR A 32 -2.23 20.96 -8.11
N ASP A 33 -2.54 20.00 -8.99
CA ASP A 33 -1.56 19.41 -9.90
C ASP A 33 -0.83 20.48 -10.72
N HIS A 34 0.47 20.28 -10.94
CA HIS A 34 1.34 21.16 -11.72
C HIS A 34 1.55 22.58 -11.14
N THR A 35 1.22 22.80 -9.86
CA THR A 35 1.46 24.08 -9.17
C THR A 35 2.83 24.10 -8.50
N GLN A 36 3.54 25.21 -8.61
CA GLN A 36 4.86 25.38 -7.98
C GLN A 36 4.81 25.33 -6.46
N VAL A 37 5.76 24.62 -5.85
CA VAL A 37 5.92 24.47 -4.40
C VAL A 37 7.18 25.22 -3.97
N SER A 38 7.02 26.49 -3.57
CA SER A 38 8.15 27.35 -3.19
C SER A 38 8.73 27.01 -1.82
N ILE A 39 7.91 26.46 -0.93
CA ILE A 39 8.29 26.05 0.42
C ILE A 39 7.77 24.64 0.63
N TRP A 40 8.64 23.75 1.10
CA TRP A 40 8.25 22.43 1.57
C TRP A 40 8.39 22.38 3.09
N GLU A 41 7.27 22.46 3.78
CA GLU A 41 7.22 22.60 5.23
C GLU A 41 7.71 21.34 5.92
N ASN A 42 8.59 21.53 6.89
CA ASN A 42 9.16 20.45 7.68
C ASN A 42 8.17 20.05 8.79
N GLN A 43 7.80 18.78 8.79
CA GLN A 43 6.81 18.19 9.69
C GLN A 43 7.36 17.97 11.11
N LYS A 44 8.67 18.08 11.30
CA LYS A 44 9.28 18.15 12.63
C LYS A 44 8.89 19.46 13.29
N THR A 45 8.35 19.41 14.51
CA THR A 45 8.10 20.62 15.32
C THR A 45 9.38 21.46 15.50
N GLY A 46 9.29 22.75 15.19
CA GLY A 46 10.44 23.66 15.19
C GLY A 46 11.50 23.32 14.14
N GLY A 47 11.17 22.45 13.18
CA GLY A 47 12.00 22.14 12.03
C GLY A 47 12.07 23.31 11.05
N ILE A 48 13.09 23.25 10.20
CA ILE A 48 13.36 24.30 9.22
C ILE A 48 12.85 23.83 7.87
N ASN A 49 12.09 24.70 7.19
CA ASN A 49 11.44 24.38 5.92
C ASN A 49 12.46 24.31 4.78
N GLY A 50 12.14 23.47 3.79
CA GLY A 50 12.84 23.47 2.51
C GLY A 50 12.42 24.69 1.71
N ILE A 51 13.39 25.46 1.22
CA ILE A 51 13.16 26.61 0.36
C ILE A 51 13.61 26.26 -1.06
N ALA A 52 12.68 26.36 -2.01
CA ALA A 52 12.97 26.10 -3.42
C ALA A 52 13.96 27.13 -3.99
N ASN A 53 14.70 26.73 -5.02
CA ASN A 53 15.55 27.61 -5.85
C ASN A 53 16.65 28.37 -5.09
N GLN A 54 17.04 27.87 -3.93
CA GLN A 54 18.23 28.36 -3.26
C GLN A 54 19.42 27.55 -3.78
N GLY A 55 20.13 28.10 -4.77
CA GLY A 55 21.37 27.52 -5.28
C GLY A 55 22.40 27.27 -4.16
N MET A 56 23.39 26.43 -4.43
CA MET A 56 24.52 26.24 -3.53
C MET A 56 25.46 27.46 -3.62
N PRO A 57 25.94 28.03 -2.50
CA PRO A 57 26.88 29.14 -2.53
C PRO A 57 28.14 28.79 -3.36
N GLY A 58 28.55 29.68 -4.26
CA GLY A 58 29.86 29.63 -4.93
C GLY A 58 29.94 28.99 -6.31
N TYR A 59 28.87 28.38 -6.86
CA TYR A 59 28.90 27.87 -8.25
C TYR A 59 27.54 27.79 -8.94
N TYR A 60 26.43 27.64 -8.22
CA TYR A 60 25.10 27.56 -8.83
C TYR A 60 24.28 28.83 -8.54
N ALA A 61 23.98 29.59 -9.60
CA ALA A 61 23.06 30.72 -9.51
C ALA A 61 21.64 30.26 -9.12
N ASP A 62 20.84 31.17 -8.55
CA ASP A 62 19.39 30.95 -8.39
C ASP A 62 18.82 30.52 -9.76
N PRO A 63 18.21 29.33 -9.87
CA PRO A 63 17.71 28.82 -11.13
C PRO A 63 16.52 29.62 -11.70
N GLY A 64 16.09 30.66 -11.00
CA GLY A 64 15.03 31.57 -11.40
C GLY A 64 13.64 30.97 -11.18
N VAL A 65 12.61 31.80 -11.22
CA VAL A 65 11.22 31.41 -10.88
C VAL A 65 10.65 30.28 -11.75
N GLY A 66 11.23 30.01 -12.93
CA GLY A 66 10.78 28.97 -13.87
C GLY A 66 11.21 27.54 -13.51
N ALA A 67 12.17 27.36 -12.60
CA ALA A 67 12.73 26.05 -12.24
C ALA A 67 12.32 25.60 -10.83
N LYS A 68 11.16 26.03 -10.32
CA LYS A 68 10.66 25.55 -9.01
C LYS A 68 10.08 24.15 -9.12
N PRO A 69 10.28 23.27 -8.13
CA PRO A 69 9.56 22.00 -8.06
C PRO A 69 8.05 22.22 -8.07
N VAL A 70 7.32 21.26 -8.64
CA VAL A 70 5.86 21.32 -8.78
C VAL A 70 5.18 20.18 -8.04
N TYR A 71 4.00 20.44 -7.52
CA TYR A 71 3.15 19.43 -6.91
C TYR A 71 2.54 18.54 -8.00
N ARG A 72 2.61 17.22 -7.81
CA ARG A 72 1.91 16.23 -8.64
C ARG A 72 0.84 15.54 -7.81
N SER A 73 -0.40 15.61 -8.28
CA SER A 73 -1.53 14.96 -7.63
C SER A 73 -1.45 13.44 -7.80
N ALA A 74 -1.93 12.69 -6.81
CA ALA A 74 -1.92 11.22 -6.87
C ALA A 74 -2.55 10.64 -8.14
N THR A 75 -3.55 11.32 -8.71
CA THR A 75 -4.22 10.90 -9.95
C THR A 75 -3.37 11.07 -11.20
N SER A 76 -2.37 11.97 -11.19
CA SER A 76 -1.47 12.19 -12.34
C SER A 76 -0.23 11.29 -12.30
N ILE A 77 0.02 10.60 -11.18
CA ILE A 77 1.20 9.77 -10.93
C ILE A 77 0.83 8.46 -10.19
N PRO A 78 0.22 7.48 -10.88
CA PRO A 78 -0.30 6.27 -10.24
C PRO A 78 0.76 5.42 -9.53
N SER A 79 2.05 5.54 -9.90
CA SER A 79 3.16 4.80 -9.27
C SER A 79 3.47 5.21 -7.83
N PHE A 80 2.83 6.25 -7.28
CA PHE A 80 2.99 6.69 -5.88
C PHE A 80 1.87 6.19 -4.96
N ASN A 81 1.16 5.13 -5.38
CA ASN A 81 0.19 4.40 -4.57
C ASN A 81 -0.85 5.31 -3.88
N PHE A 82 -1.56 6.09 -4.70
CA PHE A 82 -2.60 7.04 -4.29
C PHE A 82 -2.12 8.21 -3.42
N ASN A 83 -0.81 8.45 -3.33
CA ASN A 83 -0.22 9.61 -2.66
C ASN A 83 0.39 10.58 -3.70
N PRO A 84 0.40 11.89 -3.41
CA PRO A 84 1.06 12.88 -4.26
C PRO A 84 2.58 12.81 -4.16
N ALA A 85 3.26 13.55 -5.03
CA ALA A 85 4.71 13.71 -5.03
C ALA A 85 5.11 15.15 -5.40
N ILE A 86 6.35 15.52 -5.09
CA ILE A 86 6.98 16.72 -5.61
C ILE A 86 7.84 16.34 -6.81
N GLU A 87 7.51 16.90 -7.98
CA GLU A 87 8.28 16.72 -9.21
C GLU A 87 9.33 17.82 -9.32
N ILE A 88 10.59 17.40 -9.51
CA ILE A 88 11.71 18.33 -9.68
C ILE A 88 11.74 18.82 -11.13
N VAL A 89 11.97 20.12 -11.30
CA VAL A 89 11.96 20.77 -12.62
C VAL A 89 13.39 21.17 -12.99
N SER A 90 14.08 20.33 -13.75
CA SER A 90 15.42 20.66 -14.29
C SER A 90 15.31 21.39 -15.63
N THR A 91 16.02 22.52 -15.77
CA THR A 91 16.22 23.21 -17.05
C THR A 91 17.71 23.20 -17.40
N ASN A 92 18.05 23.34 -18.69
CA ASN A 92 19.45 23.31 -19.12
C ASN A 92 20.26 24.39 -18.38
N GLY A 93 21.28 23.95 -17.64
CA GLY A 93 22.17 24.82 -16.87
C GLY A 93 21.68 25.21 -15.46
N TYR A 94 20.51 24.73 -15.00
CA TYR A 94 19.95 25.08 -13.70
C TYR A 94 19.39 23.87 -12.95
N ARG A 95 19.81 23.75 -11.68
CA ARG A 95 19.40 22.65 -10.78
C ARG A 95 18.23 23.09 -9.90
N SER A 96 17.16 22.33 -9.89
CA SER A 96 16.00 22.55 -9.02
C SER A 96 16.02 21.63 -7.81
N GLY A 97 15.53 22.13 -6.68
CA GLY A 97 15.50 21.39 -5.44
C GLY A 97 15.19 22.27 -4.24
N TYR A 98 15.43 21.72 -3.05
CA TYR A 98 15.18 22.39 -1.78
C TYR A 98 16.47 22.50 -0.98
N LYS A 99 16.78 23.73 -0.56
CA LYS A 99 17.78 23.98 0.47
C LYS A 99 17.11 24.04 1.82
N PHE A 100 17.75 23.46 2.83
CA PHE A 100 17.34 23.58 4.22
C PHE A 100 18.31 24.55 4.93
N PRO A 101 17.91 25.82 5.16
CA PRO A 101 18.81 26.93 5.53
C PRO A 101 19.66 26.75 6.80
N SER A 102 19.29 25.84 7.69
CA SER A 102 19.89 25.73 9.02
C SER A 102 21.19 24.92 9.08
N GLY A 103 21.80 24.56 7.95
CA GLY A 103 23.14 23.98 7.98
C GLY A 103 23.20 22.66 8.75
N PHE A 104 22.16 21.82 8.65
CA PHE A 104 22.17 20.44 9.15
C PHE A 104 22.43 19.46 7.97
N PRO A 105 23.32 18.45 8.08
CA PRO A 105 24.24 18.16 9.21
C PRO A 105 25.09 19.39 9.56
N ASP A 106 25.44 19.62 10.82
CA ASP A 106 26.34 20.73 11.19
C ASP A 106 27.81 20.31 11.10
N ASN A 107 28.75 21.16 11.54
CA ASN A 107 30.18 20.89 11.46
C ASN A 107 30.72 19.94 12.55
N VAL A 108 29.87 19.47 13.48
CA VAL A 108 30.25 18.58 14.58
C VAL A 108 29.54 17.22 14.50
N THR A 109 28.47 17.12 13.72
CA THR A 109 27.70 15.88 13.56
C THR A 109 28.47 14.89 12.69
N THR A 110 28.90 13.79 13.27
CA THR A 110 29.59 12.69 12.55
C THR A 110 28.64 11.57 12.11
N SER A 111 27.39 11.59 12.59
CA SER A 111 26.40 10.52 12.36
C SER A 111 25.17 11.05 11.63
N LEU A 112 24.72 10.36 10.59
CA LEU A 112 23.51 10.72 9.84
C LEU A 112 22.81 9.48 9.29
N THR A 113 21.49 9.62 9.10
CA THR A 113 20.68 8.69 8.31
C THR A 113 19.66 9.49 7.51
N SER A 114 19.58 9.29 6.21
CA SER A 114 18.57 9.90 5.34
C SER A 114 17.76 8.84 4.60
N TYR A 115 16.50 9.14 4.33
CA TYR A 115 15.61 8.35 3.48
C TYR A 115 15.02 9.24 2.40
N THR A 116 15.03 8.75 1.17
CA THR A 116 14.35 9.39 0.06
C THR A 116 13.45 8.37 -0.61
N HIS A 117 12.15 8.63 -0.63
CA HIS A 117 11.22 7.90 -1.49
C HIS A 117 11.12 8.62 -2.83
N LEU A 118 11.67 8.03 -3.90
CA LEU A 118 11.78 8.68 -5.21
C LEU A 118 11.57 7.73 -6.39
N SER A 119 11.07 8.29 -7.49
CA SER A 119 11.06 7.66 -8.83
C SER A 119 12.01 8.40 -9.77
N ARG A 120 12.57 7.68 -10.73
CA ARG A 120 13.49 8.22 -11.74
C ARG A 120 13.03 7.90 -13.16
N THR A 121 12.87 8.92 -13.99
CA THR A 121 12.31 8.78 -15.36
C THR A 121 13.30 8.27 -16.40
N GLY A 122 14.60 8.25 -16.09
CA GLY A 122 15.64 7.77 -17.01
C GLY A 122 16.94 7.36 -16.29
N SER A 123 17.75 6.57 -16.98
CA SER A 123 19.14 6.32 -16.61
C SER A 123 20.03 7.32 -17.34
N THR A 124 20.91 8.01 -16.62
CA THR A 124 21.93 8.90 -17.18
C THR A 124 23.25 8.73 -16.45
N ILE A 125 24.31 9.31 -17.00
CA ILE A 125 25.67 9.12 -16.50
C ILE A 125 25.79 9.51 -15.03
N TYR A 126 25.25 10.65 -14.59
CA TYR A 126 25.28 11.06 -13.19
C TYR A 126 23.94 11.60 -12.74
N ARG A 127 23.42 11.12 -11.61
CA ARG A 127 22.12 11.54 -11.07
C ARG A 127 22.20 11.79 -9.58
N THR A 128 22.30 13.05 -9.16
CA THR A 128 22.32 13.42 -7.74
C THR A 128 20.92 13.32 -7.13
N VAL A 129 20.81 12.92 -5.86
CA VAL A 129 19.61 13.00 -5.01
C VAL A 129 19.75 14.14 -4.00
N PHE A 130 20.91 14.26 -3.37
CA PHE A 130 21.25 15.36 -2.49
C PHE A 130 22.76 15.57 -2.43
N VAL A 131 23.15 16.77 -2.04
CA VAL A 131 24.54 17.16 -1.84
C VAL A 131 24.68 17.79 -0.46
N MET A 132 25.82 17.56 0.18
CA MET A 132 26.20 18.30 1.39
C MET A 132 26.95 19.58 1.03
N ASN A 133 27.05 20.55 1.95
CA ASN A 133 27.73 21.81 1.68
C ASN A 133 29.21 21.80 2.08
N GLY A 134 30.07 21.72 1.06
CA GLY A 134 31.53 21.69 1.18
C GLY A 134 32.20 23.06 1.21
N THR A 135 31.47 24.17 1.20
CA THR A 135 32.09 25.51 1.22
C THR A 135 32.62 25.92 2.60
N ALA A 136 32.16 25.27 3.68
CA ALA A 136 32.49 25.62 5.06
C ALA A 136 33.38 24.59 5.79
N GLN A 137 33.59 23.40 5.22
CA GLN A 137 34.39 22.35 5.84
C GLN A 137 35.03 21.44 4.80
N SER A 138 36.13 20.80 5.20
CA SER A 138 36.80 19.81 4.39
C SER A 138 37.35 18.66 5.23
N SER A 139 37.34 17.45 4.66
CA SER A 139 37.81 16.22 5.32
C SER A 139 39.33 16.03 5.27
N ASN A 140 40.05 16.87 4.52
CA ASN A 140 41.52 16.88 4.47
C ASN A 140 42.05 18.33 4.64
N PRO A 141 42.98 18.59 5.57
CA PRO A 141 43.46 19.93 5.91
C PRO A 141 44.32 20.62 4.82
N THR A 142 44.72 19.94 3.74
CA THR A 142 45.70 20.47 2.78
C THR A 142 45.13 21.10 1.51
N SER A 143 43.81 21.22 1.36
CA SER A 143 43.20 21.90 0.20
C SER A 143 41.95 22.72 0.54
N ILE A 144 41.64 23.71 -0.29
CA ILE A 144 40.59 24.71 -0.07
C ILE A 144 39.19 24.06 -0.16
N ALA A 145 38.28 24.47 0.73
CA ALA A 145 36.88 24.06 0.74
C ALA A 145 36.14 24.56 -0.52
N GLY A 146 35.21 23.77 -1.05
CA GLY A 146 34.45 24.09 -2.27
C GLY A 146 33.38 23.05 -2.60
N VAL A 147 32.56 23.35 -3.62
CA VAL A 147 31.39 22.53 -4.00
C VAL A 147 31.78 21.14 -4.49
N TRP A 148 32.81 21.02 -5.31
CA TRP A 148 33.25 19.72 -5.85
C TRP A 148 33.96 18.85 -4.79
N GLN A 149 34.28 19.45 -3.65
CA GLN A 149 34.90 18.79 -2.51
C GLN A 149 33.86 18.34 -1.47
N SER A 150 32.55 18.50 -1.75
CA SER A 150 31.48 17.93 -0.94
C SER A 150 31.01 16.58 -1.46
N PRO A 151 30.44 15.74 -0.59
CA PRO A 151 29.75 14.52 -0.98
C PRO A 151 28.49 14.79 -1.81
N PHE A 152 28.45 14.22 -3.00
CA PHE A 152 27.25 14.04 -3.82
C PHE A 152 26.78 12.60 -3.70
N PHE A 153 25.49 12.43 -3.43
CA PHE A 153 24.86 11.12 -3.31
C PHE A 153 23.88 10.95 -4.46
N GLY A 154 23.97 9.83 -5.16
CA GLY A 154 23.26 9.70 -6.42
C GLY A 154 23.36 8.33 -7.06
N THR A 155 23.25 8.30 -8.38
CA THR A 155 23.60 7.12 -9.18
C THR A 155 24.44 7.49 -10.37
N TYR A 156 25.29 6.55 -10.75
CA TYR A 156 25.90 6.49 -12.07
C TYR A 156 25.16 5.45 -12.90
N ASN A 157 24.49 5.86 -13.97
CA ASN A 157 23.47 5.04 -14.63
C ASN A 157 22.47 4.52 -13.58
N THR A 158 22.48 3.21 -13.32
CA THR A 158 21.62 2.52 -12.35
C THR A 158 22.33 2.15 -11.05
N ARG A 159 23.63 2.43 -10.90
CA ARG A 159 24.40 2.07 -9.70
C ARG A 159 24.43 3.19 -8.69
N PRO A 160 24.18 2.94 -7.40
CA PRO A 160 24.31 3.96 -6.37
C PRO A 160 25.76 4.45 -6.28
N GLU A 161 25.90 5.77 -6.23
CA GLU A 161 27.18 6.46 -6.35
C GLU A 161 27.35 7.46 -5.20
N PHE A 162 28.58 7.57 -4.76
CA PHE A 162 29.13 8.64 -3.95
C PHE A 162 30.19 9.35 -4.78
N TYR A 163 30.12 10.67 -4.88
CA TYR A 163 31.17 11.45 -5.53
C TYR A 163 31.72 12.51 -4.57
N ASN A 164 33.04 12.55 -4.48
CA ASN A 164 33.78 13.58 -3.74
C ASN A 164 35.19 13.69 -4.36
N GLU A 165 35.45 14.72 -5.17
CA GLU A 165 36.74 14.91 -5.87
C GLU A 165 37.94 14.89 -4.93
N LYS A 166 37.74 15.33 -3.69
CA LYS A 166 38.83 15.53 -2.74
C LYS A 166 39.29 14.26 -2.04
N GLU A 167 38.40 13.29 -1.90
CA GLU A 167 38.71 12.03 -1.22
C GLU A 167 39.04 10.92 -2.21
N SER A 168 38.26 10.77 -3.27
CA SER A 168 38.47 9.66 -4.22
C SER A 168 37.78 9.78 -5.60
N GLY A 169 37.12 10.90 -5.93
CA GLY A 169 36.33 11.01 -7.16
C GLY A 169 35.04 10.18 -7.10
N ASP A 170 34.60 9.64 -8.24
CA ASP A 170 33.39 8.81 -8.37
C ASP A 170 33.62 7.41 -7.77
N VAL A 171 32.74 6.98 -6.87
CA VAL A 171 32.83 5.66 -6.21
C VAL A 171 31.44 5.05 -6.04
N PHE A 172 31.34 3.72 -6.12
CA PHE A 172 30.04 3.04 -6.09
C PHE A 172 29.79 2.32 -4.78
N PHE A 173 28.55 2.35 -4.29
CA PHE A 173 28.13 1.52 -3.16
C PHE A 173 27.89 0.08 -3.65
N GLY A 174 28.79 -0.82 -3.29
CA GLY A 174 28.72 -2.21 -3.71
C GLY A 174 28.72 -2.44 -5.24
N THR A 175 28.24 -3.60 -5.65
CA THR A 175 28.17 -4.04 -7.06
C THR A 175 26.75 -4.08 -7.62
N ASP A 176 25.75 -3.99 -6.77
CA ASP A 176 24.35 -4.12 -7.15
C ASP A 176 23.84 -2.87 -7.89
N VAL A 177 22.75 -3.03 -8.64
CA VAL A 177 22.07 -1.97 -9.40
C VAL A 177 20.70 -1.68 -8.79
N ILE A 178 20.17 -0.48 -9.06
CA ILE A 178 18.82 -0.06 -8.70
C ILE A 178 17.92 -0.26 -9.93
N ASN A 179 17.12 -1.32 -9.93
CA ASN A 179 16.31 -1.72 -11.09
C ASN A 179 15.15 -0.76 -11.40
N THR A 180 14.79 0.13 -10.47
CA THR A 180 13.73 1.13 -10.66
C THR A 180 14.19 2.40 -11.37
N VAL A 181 15.50 2.55 -11.61
CA VAL A 181 16.02 3.71 -12.33
C VAL A 181 15.61 3.61 -13.79
N GLY A 182 14.82 4.58 -14.25
CA GLY A 182 14.30 4.63 -15.62
C GLY A 182 12.94 3.97 -15.81
N THR A 183 12.25 3.59 -14.72
CA THR A 183 10.98 2.85 -14.82
C THR A 183 9.78 3.58 -14.22
N ASP A 184 9.87 4.85 -13.82
CA ASP A 184 8.81 5.64 -13.12
C ASP A 184 8.26 5.04 -11.80
N VAL A 185 8.63 3.80 -11.49
CA VAL A 185 8.38 3.10 -10.23
C VAL A 185 9.30 3.66 -9.16
N PRO A 186 8.77 4.12 -8.02
CA PRO A 186 9.62 4.63 -6.96
C PRO A 186 10.31 3.53 -6.14
N SER A 187 11.36 3.94 -5.43
CA SER A 187 12.11 3.13 -4.47
C SER A 187 12.43 3.96 -3.24
N ILE A 188 12.80 3.28 -2.14
CA ILE A 188 13.23 3.88 -0.89
C ILE A 188 14.75 3.78 -0.82
N GLN A 189 15.44 4.91 -1.00
CA GLN A 189 16.88 4.99 -0.89
C GLN A 189 17.28 5.50 0.48
N SER A 190 18.16 4.76 1.16
CA SER A 190 18.68 5.12 2.47
C SER A 190 20.18 5.34 2.39
N TYR A 191 20.64 6.49 2.85
CA TYR A 191 22.06 6.75 3.05
C TYR A 191 22.32 6.94 4.54
N TYR A 192 23.33 6.28 5.07
CA TYR A 192 23.74 6.45 6.45
C TYR A 192 25.23 6.28 6.56
N ASN A 193 25.76 6.59 7.73
CA ASN A 193 27.18 6.43 8.00
C ASN A 193 27.42 5.73 9.33
N ALA A 194 28.66 5.31 9.58
CA ALA A 194 29.11 4.85 10.87
C ALA A 194 30.55 5.31 11.12
N VAL A 195 30.88 5.60 12.38
CA VAL A 195 32.24 5.91 12.79
C VAL A 195 33.01 4.61 12.98
N VAL A 196 34.05 4.38 12.18
CA VAL A 196 34.95 3.23 12.24
C VAL A 196 36.38 3.74 12.48
N GLY A 197 36.87 3.60 13.71
CA GLY A 197 38.11 4.24 14.13
C GLY A 197 37.95 5.76 14.16
N SER A 198 38.78 6.48 13.43
CA SER A 198 38.69 7.95 13.27
C SER A 198 37.84 8.39 12.07
N ASN A 199 37.35 7.45 11.26
CA ASN A 199 36.75 7.76 9.96
C ASN A 199 35.24 7.52 9.97
N VAL A 200 34.51 8.33 9.23
CA VAL A 200 33.10 8.22 8.87
C VAL A 200 33.01 7.40 7.58
N LYS A 201 32.44 6.20 7.67
CA LYS A 201 32.15 5.35 6.52
C LYS A 201 30.69 5.50 6.12
N TYR A 202 30.43 5.72 4.83
CA TYR A 202 29.07 5.78 4.29
C TYR A 202 28.57 4.41 3.83
N PHE A 203 27.26 4.23 3.87
CA PHE A 203 26.53 3.04 3.44
C PHE A 203 25.29 3.46 2.68
N PHE A 204 24.84 2.56 1.81
CA PHE A 204 23.62 2.72 1.04
C PHE A 204 22.75 1.47 1.15
N ASP A 205 21.46 1.68 1.39
CA ASP A 205 20.45 0.65 1.25
C ASP A 205 19.38 1.10 0.23
N ASN A 206 18.81 0.17 -0.53
CA ASN A 206 17.67 0.42 -1.42
C ASN A 206 16.56 -0.59 -1.14
N ASN A 207 15.35 -0.10 -0.86
CA ASN A 207 14.20 -0.91 -0.41
C ASN A 207 14.57 -1.85 0.77
N GLY A 208 15.46 -1.42 1.66
CA GLY A 208 15.96 -2.21 2.78
C GLY A 208 17.07 -3.22 2.44
N LEU A 209 17.43 -3.44 1.17
CA LEU A 209 18.62 -4.20 0.79
C LEU A 209 19.87 -3.37 1.05
N SER A 210 20.84 -3.90 1.79
CA SER A 210 22.12 -3.22 1.98
C SER A 210 23.08 -3.50 0.82
N TYR A 211 23.59 -2.43 0.21
CA TYR A 211 24.60 -2.48 -0.86
C TYR A 211 26.02 -2.39 -0.28
N GLY A 212 26.13 -2.08 1.01
CA GLY A 212 27.40 -1.88 1.70
C GLY A 212 27.99 -0.50 1.49
N GLY A 213 29.30 -0.40 1.72
CA GLY A 213 30.05 0.84 1.59
C GLY A 213 30.54 1.12 0.17
N PRO A 214 31.08 2.33 -0.07
CA PRO A 214 31.70 2.67 -1.33
C PRO A 214 32.89 1.75 -1.65
N SER A 215 33.15 1.53 -2.95
CA SER A 215 34.18 0.62 -3.46
C SER A 215 35.62 0.94 -3.00
N ASN A 216 35.83 2.13 -2.45
CA ASN A 216 37.03 2.52 -1.74
C ASN A 216 36.71 2.98 -0.31
N ASN A 217 37.71 2.88 0.57
CA ASN A 217 37.57 3.25 1.97
C ASN A 217 37.66 4.77 2.14
N VAL A 218 36.65 5.51 1.64
CA VAL A 218 36.49 6.95 1.88
C VAL A 218 36.72 7.24 3.38
N SER A 219 37.65 8.16 3.66
CA SER A 219 38.22 8.38 5.00
C SER A 219 37.92 9.77 5.56
N SER A 220 36.66 10.22 5.45
CA SER A 220 36.26 11.48 6.08
C SER A 220 36.29 11.34 7.60
N THR A 221 36.62 12.41 8.35
CA THR A 221 36.58 12.38 9.83
C THR A 221 35.34 13.06 10.41
N ALA A 222 34.49 13.67 9.57
CA ALA A 222 33.23 14.32 9.96
C ALA A 222 32.27 14.45 8.77
N ASN A 223 31.00 14.79 9.01
CA ASN A 223 30.12 15.19 7.91
C ASN A 223 30.35 16.63 7.49
N TYR A 224 29.76 16.99 6.35
CA TYR A 224 29.86 18.31 5.76
C TYR A 224 28.63 19.14 6.13
N PRO A 225 28.80 20.42 6.50
CA PRO A 225 27.74 21.22 7.07
C PRO A 225 26.74 21.66 6.00
N GLY A 226 25.45 21.46 6.25
CA GLY A 226 24.35 21.85 5.37
C GLY A 226 24.05 20.83 4.27
N LEU A 227 22.76 20.69 3.99
CA LEU A 227 22.23 19.77 2.98
C LEU A 227 21.38 20.55 1.96
N VAL A 228 21.56 20.23 0.68
CA VAL A 228 20.64 20.62 -0.38
C VAL A 228 20.10 19.36 -1.03
N LEU A 229 18.78 19.18 -0.95
CA LEU A 229 18.06 18.12 -1.66
C LEU A 229 17.95 18.58 -3.13
N LEU A 230 18.69 17.93 -4.01
CA LEU A 230 18.85 18.30 -5.42
C LEU A 230 18.70 17.03 -6.26
N MET A 231 17.65 16.95 -7.07
CA MET A 231 17.62 15.94 -8.12
C MET A 231 18.12 16.57 -9.40
N ASP A 232 19.34 16.23 -9.80
CA ASP A 232 19.97 16.75 -11.02
C ASP A 232 20.64 15.64 -11.81
N ASN A 233 20.84 15.92 -13.10
CA ASN A 233 21.68 15.16 -14.02
C ASN A 233 23.01 15.88 -14.23
N ASP A 234 24.07 15.45 -13.56
CA ASP A 234 25.37 16.12 -13.67
C ASP A 234 26.18 15.61 -14.87
N GLY A 235 25.88 16.09 -16.08
CA GLY A 235 26.64 15.73 -17.29
C GLY A 235 27.99 16.47 -17.46
N GLY A 236 28.52 17.15 -16.43
CA GLY A 236 29.55 18.16 -16.61
C GLY A 236 28.97 19.50 -17.09
N SER A 237 29.67 20.24 -17.96
CA SER A 237 29.38 21.63 -18.40
C SER A 237 27.99 21.91 -19.03
N GLY A 238 27.06 20.95 -18.99
CA GLY A 238 25.64 21.13 -19.25
C GLY A 238 24.83 19.98 -18.65
N SER A 239 23.97 20.27 -17.68
CA SER A 239 22.88 19.37 -17.29
C SER A 239 21.84 19.34 -18.42
N THR A 240 21.49 18.16 -18.92
CA THR A 240 20.35 17.99 -19.82
C THR A 240 19.09 17.80 -18.99
N SER A 241 18.01 18.53 -19.31
CA SER A 241 16.73 18.41 -18.63
C SER A 241 16.27 16.95 -18.48
N LEU A 242 16.12 16.49 -17.24
CA LEU A 242 15.42 15.25 -16.88
C LEU A 242 14.14 15.62 -16.15
N ALA A 243 13.13 15.99 -16.94
CA ALA A 243 11.79 16.25 -16.41
C ALA A 243 11.18 14.95 -15.83
N GLY A 244 10.43 15.09 -14.74
CA GLY A 244 9.54 14.05 -14.23
C GLY A 244 10.05 13.20 -13.07
N ASP A 245 11.28 13.43 -12.60
CA ASP A 245 11.74 12.85 -11.33
C ASP A 245 10.90 13.37 -10.16
N ARG A 246 10.52 12.48 -9.26
CA ARG A 246 9.55 12.78 -8.21
C ARG A 246 10.01 12.25 -6.86
N ILE A 247 9.72 13.02 -5.82
CA ILE A 247 9.96 12.66 -4.42
C ILE A 247 8.63 12.63 -3.67
N GLY A 248 8.34 11.51 -3.01
CA GLY A 248 7.19 11.39 -2.11
C GLY A 248 7.50 11.98 -0.74
N GLU A 249 8.62 11.56 -0.15
CA GLU A 249 9.13 12.05 1.13
C GLU A 249 10.65 12.11 1.15
N PHE A 250 11.16 13.05 1.94
CA PHE A 250 12.56 13.10 2.35
C PHE A 250 12.65 13.22 3.88
N ILE A 251 13.47 12.35 4.47
CA ILE A 251 13.66 12.25 5.91
C ILE A 251 15.16 12.31 6.22
N LEU A 252 15.55 13.04 7.27
CA LEU A 252 16.94 13.13 7.71
C LEU A 252 17.03 13.14 9.24
N TYR A 253 17.95 12.32 9.74
CA TYR A 253 18.31 12.18 11.15
C TYR A 253 19.75 12.61 11.39
N SER A 254 20.00 13.20 12.56
CA SER A 254 21.33 13.55 13.09
C SER A 254 21.99 12.44 13.87
N GLU A 255 21.70 11.21 13.50
CA GLU A 255 22.27 10.01 14.11
C GLU A 255 22.27 8.86 13.10
N THR A 256 23.15 7.89 13.31
CA THR A 256 23.11 6.60 12.64
C THR A 256 22.03 5.77 13.30
N GLN A 257 20.93 5.57 12.60
CA GLN A 257 19.85 4.74 13.11
C GLN A 257 20.28 3.29 13.24
N THR A 258 19.81 2.62 14.29
CA THR A 258 19.95 1.19 14.46
C THR A 258 19.25 0.42 13.33
N PRO A 259 19.64 -0.83 13.03
CA PRO A 259 18.98 -1.62 12.01
C PRO A 259 17.45 -1.72 12.19
N ILE A 260 16.96 -1.82 13.44
CA ILE A 260 15.53 -1.89 13.74
C ILE A 260 14.80 -0.55 13.51
N GLU A 261 15.46 0.58 13.79
CA GLU A 261 14.94 1.91 13.43
C GLU A 261 14.85 2.07 11.92
N ARG A 262 15.90 1.66 11.19
CA ARG A 262 15.87 1.70 9.72
C ARG A 262 14.76 0.85 9.14
N GLN A 263 14.57 -0.35 9.69
CA GLN A 263 13.48 -1.24 9.30
C GLN A 263 12.10 -0.60 9.55
N ARG A 264 11.88 0.09 10.68
CA ARG A 264 10.62 0.79 10.96
C ARG A 264 10.36 1.93 9.97
N VAL A 265 11.36 2.77 9.68
CA VAL A 265 11.20 3.87 8.70
C VAL A 265 10.95 3.31 7.30
N ASN A 266 11.69 2.27 6.90
CA ASN A 266 11.46 1.57 5.63
C ASN A 266 10.06 0.94 5.57
N SER A 267 9.58 0.33 6.66
CA SER A 267 8.22 -0.24 6.73
C SER A 267 7.13 0.83 6.58
N TYR A 268 7.32 1.98 7.22
CA TYR A 268 6.42 3.13 7.10
C TYR A 268 6.30 3.61 5.64
N LEU A 269 7.43 3.88 5.00
CA LEU A 269 7.46 4.32 3.60
C LEU A 269 6.93 3.22 2.67
N ALA A 270 7.27 1.97 2.91
CA ALA A 270 6.87 0.85 2.09
C ALA A 270 5.35 0.62 2.11
N ILE A 271 4.71 0.67 3.28
CA ILE A 271 3.24 0.58 3.35
C ILE A 271 2.58 1.80 2.72
N LYS A 272 3.07 3.01 3.00
CA LYS A 272 2.50 4.25 2.43
C LYS A 272 2.55 4.27 0.91
N TYR A 273 3.67 3.83 0.34
CA TYR A 273 3.92 3.92 -1.09
C TYR A 273 3.81 2.58 -1.83
N GLY A 274 3.38 1.50 -1.18
CA GLY A 274 3.16 0.19 -1.83
C GLY A 274 4.43 -0.51 -2.31
N VAL A 275 5.58 -0.15 -1.75
CA VAL A 275 6.90 -0.67 -2.11
C VAL A 275 7.09 -2.05 -1.44
N THR A 276 7.51 -3.03 -2.23
CA THR A 276 8.00 -4.29 -1.66
C THR A 276 9.44 -4.09 -1.18
N LEU A 277 9.67 -4.21 0.13
CA LEU A 277 11.02 -4.23 0.69
C LEU A 277 11.73 -5.50 0.23
N GLN A 278 13.04 -5.44 0.03
CA GLN A 278 13.84 -6.60 -0.34
C GLN A 278 13.66 -7.73 0.67
N GLN A 279 13.31 -8.91 0.16
CA GLN A 279 12.96 -10.05 1.00
C GLN A 279 14.18 -10.97 1.21
N PRO A 280 14.24 -11.69 2.36
CA PRO A 280 13.23 -11.77 3.42
C PRO A 280 13.34 -10.64 4.47
N GLN A 281 12.33 -9.78 4.54
CA GLN A 281 12.30 -8.65 5.49
C GLN A 281 10.90 -8.47 6.07
N ASN A 282 10.81 -8.49 7.41
CA ASN A 282 9.57 -8.19 8.13
C ASN A 282 9.22 -6.72 8.02
N TYR A 283 7.92 -6.41 8.07
CA TYR A 283 7.45 -5.03 8.21
C TYR A 283 7.09 -4.78 9.67
N LEU A 284 7.43 -3.60 10.18
CA LEU A 284 7.23 -3.21 11.56
C LEU A 284 6.38 -1.95 11.66
N ASN A 285 5.54 -1.87 12.70
CA ASN A 285 4.88 -0.63 13.09
C ASN A 285 5.80 0.29 13.93
N SER A 286 5.27 1.44 14.34
CA SER A 286 5.99 2.42 15.17
C SER A 286 6.53 1.87 16.49
N GLU A 287 5.89 0.84 17.06
CA GLU A 287 6.28 0.15 18.29
C GLU A 287 7.12 -1.11 18.06
N GLN A 288 7.73 -1.26 16.87
CA GLN A 288 8.57 -2.40 16.52
C GLN A 288 7.83 -3.74 16.47
N SER A 289 6.49 -3.74 16.50
CA SER A 289 5.69 -4.96 16.35
C SER A 289 5.58 -5.34 14.88
N VAL A 290 5.64 -6.64 14.60
CA VAL A 290 5.56 -7.17 13.23
C VAL A 290 4.15 -7.00 12.66
N THR A 291 4.05 -6.39 11.48
CA THR A 291 2.81 -6.21 10.71
C THR A 291 2.79 -7.04 9.42
N TRP A 292 3.96 -7.46 8.95
CA TRP A 292 4.16 -8.53 7.97
C TRP A 292 5.31 -9.41 8.42
N ASP A 293 5.01 -10.66 8.74
CA ASP A 293 6.00 -11.70 9.02
C ASP A 293 6.39 -12.40 7.71
N SER A 294 7.57 -12.05 7.20
CA SER A 294 8.15 -12.65 5.98
C SER A 294 8.53 -14.13 6.17
N GLY A 295 8.68 -14.59 7.41
CA GLY A 295 8.99 -15.98 7.73
C GLY A 295 7.76 -16.90 7.70
N LEU A 296 6.55 -16.34 7.79
CA LEU A 296 5.30 -17.12 7.86
C LEU A 296 5.11 -18.00 6.60
N ASN A 297 5.33 -17.42 5.41
CA ASN A 297 5.39 -18.17 4.16
C ASN A 297 6.20 -17.42 3.10
N PRO A 298 7.50 -17.74 2.93
CA PRO A 298 8.38 -17.02 2.02
C PRO A 298 7.94 -17.00 0.56
N THR A 299 7.11 -17.97 0.14
CA THR A 299 6.54 -18.02 -1.22
C THR A 299 5.70 -16.77 -1.52
N PHE A 300 5.12 -16.14 -0.49
CA PHE A 300 4.20 -15.00 -0.63
C PHE A 300 4.86 -13.64 -0.41
N ASN A 301 6.19 -13.60 -0.31
CA ASN A 301 6.97 -12.39 -0.10
C ASN A 301 7.20 -11.61 -1.41
N ASN A 302 6.17 -11.45 -2.23
CA ASN A 302 6.26 -10.72 -3.49
C ASN A 302 5.13 -9.70 -3.56
N ASN A 303 5.37 -8.58 -4.25
CA ASN A 303 4.38 -7.53 -4.49
C ASN A 303 3.66 -7.12 -3.18
N ILE A 304 4.41 -6.95 -2.09
CA ILE A 304 3.88 -6.65 -0.76
C ILE A 304 3.36 -5.20 -0.72
N PHE A 305 2.11 -5.03 -0.28
CA PHE A 305 1.48 -3.72 -0.05
C PHE A 305 0.46 -3.82 1.09
N GLY A 306 -0.06 -2.68 1.56
CA GLY A 306 -1.09 -2.71 2.59
C GLY A 306 -1.80 -1.40 2.84
N ILE A 307 -2.92 -1.49 3.56
CA ILE A 307 -3.65 -0.36 4.15
C ILE A 307 -3.42 -0.38 5.67
N ALA A 308 -3.27 0.79 6.26
CA ALA A 308 -2.84 0.90 7.65
C ALA A 308 -3.24 2.23 8.30
N ARG A 309 -3.37 2.19 9.63
CA ARG A 309 -3.37 3.35 10.52
C ARG A 309 -2.36 3.13 11.64
N ASP A 310 -1.43 4.06 11.80
CA ASP A 310 -0.45 4.12 12.89
C ASP A 310 -0.16 5.60 13.22
N ASP A 311 -0.76 6.07 14.30
CA ASP A 311 -0.87 7.49 14.65
C ASP A 311 0.48 8.10 15.04
N MET A 312 1.37 7.33 15.67
CA MET A 312 2.72 7.80 16.03
C MET A 312 3.58 8.05 14.78
N SER A 313 3.35 7.23 13.74
CA SER A 313 4.02 7.39 12.44
C SER A 313 3.29 8.28 11.45
N VAL A 314 2.10 8.79 11.79
CA VAL A 314 1.12 9.46 10.89
C VAL A 314 0.71 8.65 9.68
N LEU A 315 1.00 7.34 9.67
CA LEU A 315 0.59 6.47 8.59
C LEU A 315 -0.92 6.34 8.63
N ASN A 316 -1.56 6.73 7.52
CA ASN A 316 -3.00 6.61 7.34
C ASN A 316 -3.30 6.26 5.88
N GLN A 317 -2.87 5.07 5.48
CA GLN A 317 -3.03 4.52 4.14
C GLN A 317 -4.38 3.78 4.06
N LYS A 318 -5.37 4.41 3.43
CA LYS A 318 -6.77 3.98 3.35
C LYS A 318 -7.10 3.28 2.03
N ILE A 319 -6.19 3.34 1.07
CA ILE A 319 -6.24 2.63 -0.21
C ILE A 319 -4.82 2.31 -0.63
N SER A 320 -4.59 1.12 -1.19
CA SER A 320 -3.24 0.69 -1.53
C SER A 320 -3.24 -0.43 -2.58
N ASN A 321 -2.21 -0.46 -3.40
CA ASN A 321 -1.81 -1.60 -4.23
C ASN A 321 -0.27 -1.74 -4.24
N SER A 322 0.23 -2.84 -4.81
CA SER A 322 1.66 -2.97 -5.09
C SER A 322 2.03 -2.11 -6.30
N ILE A 323 3.12 -1.37 -6.19
CA ILE A 323 3.66 -0.54 -7.28
C ILE A 323 4.49 -1.32 -8.30
N ASN A 324 4.77 -2.60 -8.04
CA ASN A 324 5.60 -3.41 -8.92
C ASN A 324 4.87 -3.62 -10.26
N GLU A 325 5.39 -3.00 -11.33
CA GLU A 325 4.76 -3.00 -12.65
C GLU A 325 4.97 -4.29 -13.43
N GLU A 326 5.87 -5.18 -12.97
CA GLU A 326 6.17 -6.48 -13.56
C GLU A 326 4.92 -7.37 -13.80
N ASN A 327 3.79 -7.01 -13.19
CA ASN A 327 2.56 -7.78 -13.20
C ASN A 327 1.27 -7.02 -13.52
N ASN A 328 1.32 -5.72 -13.80
CA ASN A 328 0.20 -4.77 -13.63
C ASN A 328 -0.40 -4.81 -12.20
N ILE A 329 -1.01 -3.70 -11.79
CA ILE A 329 -1.77 -3.63 -10.55
C ILE A 329 -2.98 -4.56 -10.66
N MET A 330 -2.89 -5.75 -10.06
CA MET A 330 -3.96 -6.75 -10.09
C MET A 330 -4.94 -6.59 -8.91
N LEU A 331 -4.44 -6.21 -7.73
CA LEU A 331 -5.23 -6.13 -6.52
C LEU A 331 -5.08 -4.75 -5.89
N THR A 332 -6.20 -4.12 -5.58
CA THR A 332 -6.24 -2.89 -4.77
C THR A 332 -7.12 -3.13 -3.55
N ALA A 333 -6.61 -2.78 -2.36
CA ALA A 333 -7.33 -2.82 -1.10
C ALA A 333 -7.70 -1.41 -0.65
N ALA A 334 -8.90 -1.23 -0.08
CA ALA A 334 -9.38 0.06 0.40
C ALA A 334 -10.32 -0.06 1.62
N THR A 335 -10.42 1.00 2.41
CA THR A 335 -11.38 1.08 3.53
C THR A 335 -12.82 1.37 3.09
N MET A 336 -13.03 1.73 1.82
CA MET A 336 -14.34 2.02 1.23
C MET A 336 -14.45 1.45 -0.19
N ASN A 337 -15.67 1.31 -0.70
CA ASN A 337 -15.95 0.92 -2.08
C ASN A 337 -15.64 2.06 -3.08
N ASN A 338 -14.40 2.52 -3.10
CA ASN A 338 -13.88 3.50 -4.03
C ASN A 338 -12.39 3.23 -4.26
N PHE A 339 -12.05 2.92 -5.50
CA PHE A 339 -10.71 2.52 -5.94
C PHE A 339 -10.04 3.55 -6.87
N ILE A 340 -10.58 4.78 -6.91
CA ILE A 340 -10.16 5.81 -7.88
C ILE A 340 -9.59 7.03 -7.15
N LEU A 341 -10.25 7.48 -6.09
CA LEU A 341 -9.89 8.73 -5.42
C LEU A 341 -8.57 8.59 -4.65
N PRO A 342 -7.78 9.67 -4.51
CA PRO A 342 -6.54 9.68 -3.73
C PRO A 342 -6.70 9.19 -2.29
N ASN A 343 -5.59 8.80 -1.65
CA ASN A 343 -5.57 8.41 -0.25
C ASN A 343 -6.00 9.54 0.70
N ALA A 344 -5.70 10.79 0.33
CA ALA A 344 -6.04 11.99 1.10
C ALA A 344 -7.50 12.48 0.93
N ASP A 345 -8.31 11.80 0.10
CA ASP A 345 -9.69 12.22 -0.12
C ASP A 345 -10.51 12.19 1.18
N ILE A 346 -11.27 13.27 1.43
CA ILE A 346 -12.00 13.49 2.68
C ILE A 346 -13.15 12.51 2.90
N SER A 347 -13.65 11.86 1.84
CA SER A 347 -14.71 10.85 1.96
C SER A 347 -14.20 9.50 2.49
N ARG A 348 -12.88 9.28 2.52
CA ARG A 348 -12.27 8.04 3.01
C ARG A 348 -12.23 8.01 4.53
N THR A 349 -12.83 6.97 5.11
CA THR A 349 -12.77 6.70 6.55
C THR A 349 -11.50 5.90 6.89
N PRO A 350 -10.69 6.33 7.88
CA PRO A 350 -9.56 5.54 8.38
C PRO A 350 -10.03 4.34 9.21
N PHE A 351 -9.11 3.43 9.55
CA PHE A 351 -9.39 2.45 10.60
C PHE A 351 -9.69 3.15 11.93
N SER A 352 -10.59 2.57 12.73
CA SER A 352 -11.03 3.17 13.99
C SER A 352 -9.96 3.12 15.08
N GLN A 353 -9.15 2.06 15.08
CA GLN A 353 -8.09 1.83 16.06
C GLN A 353 -6.71 2.21 15.50
N ASP A 354 -5.88 2.79 16.36
CA ASP A 354 -4.45 2.95 16.12
C ASP A 354 -3.77 1.57 15.94
N LYS A 355 -2.63 1.54 15.24
CA LYS A 355 -1.81 0.37 14.93
C LYS A 355 -2.60 -0.75 14.24
N THR A 356 -3.48 -0.39 13.32
CA THR A 356 -4.29 -1.35 12.55
C THR A 356 -3.71 -1.51 11.15
N PHE A 357 -3.42 -2.74 10.75
CA PHE A 357 -2.77 -3.05 9.47
C PHE A 357 -3.45 -4.21 8.78
N LEU A 358 -3.59 -4.12 7.46
CA LEU A 358 -3.85 -5.23 6.56
C LEU A 358 -2.80 -5.21 5.46
N VAL A 359 -1.84 -6.13 5.55
CA VAL A 359 -0.70 -6.23 4.62
C VAL A 359 -0.83 -7.53 3.83
N MET A 360 -0.58 -7.46 2.53
CA MET A 360 -0.78 -8.58 1.61
C MET A 360 0.45 -8.73 0.71
N GLY A 361 0.80 -9.97 0.41
CA GLY A 361 1.81 -10.35 -0.58
C GLY A 361 1.35 -11.56 -1.38
N ASP A 362 1.90 -11.76 -2.57
CA ASP A 362 1.51 -12.84 -3.48
C ASP A 362 2.62 -13.82 -3.81
N ASN A 363 2.23 -14.92 -4.45
CA ASN A 363 3.11 -16.02 -4.85
C ASN A 363 3.88 -15.80 -6.17
N ASN A 364 3.90 -14.58 -6.70
CA ASN A 364 4.55 -14.18 -7.96
C ASN A 364 4.16 -14.98 -9.21
N VAL A 365 3.05 -15.72 -9.18
CA VAL A 365 2.58 -16.47 -10.35
C VAL A 365 1.91 -15.53 -11.33
N GLN A 366 2.38 -15.54 -12.59
CA GLN A 366 1.89 -14.68 -13.67
C GLN A 366 1.03 -15.42 -14.70
N ASP A 367 0.86 -16.73 -14.55
CA ASP A 367 0.07 -17.55 -15.47
C ASP A 367 -1.38 -17.09 -15.56
N LEU A 368 -1.83 -16.83 -16.79
CA LEU A 368 -3.20 -16.41 -17.09
C LEU A 368 -4.16 -17.59 -17.30
N ALA A 369 -3.64 -18.82 -17.30
CA ALA A 369 -4.46 -20.02 -17.42
C ALA A 369 -5.16 -20.33 -16.09
N LEU A 370 -6.48 -20.56 -16.16
CA LEU A 370 -7.25 -21.02 -15.01
C LEU A 370 -7.03 -22.52 -14.76
N VAL A 371 -6.99 -22.89 -13.48
CA VAL A 371 -6.85 -24.29 -13.05
C VAL A 371 -8.15 -24.79 -12.42
N ASN A 372 -8.43 -26.09 -12.57
CA ASN A 372 -9.57 -26.74 -11.94
C ASN A 372 -9.49 -26.62 -10.42
N TYR A 373 -10.61 -26.33 -9.79
CA TYR A 373 -10.70 -26.25 -8.34
C TYR A 373 -12.08 -26.69 -7.84
N GLY A 374 -12.09 -27.63 -6.89
CA GLY A 374 -13.32 -28.18 -6.34
C GLY A 374 -14.08 -29.07 -7.34
N ILE A 375 -15.31 -28.68 -7.66
CA ILE A 375 -16.21 -29.42 -8.57
C ILE A 375 -15.78 -29.34 -10.04
N SER A 376 -16.37 -30.18 -10.89
CA SER A 376 -15.97 -30.37 -12.28
C SER A 376 -15.94 -29.11 -13.17
N SER A 377 -16.67 -28.05 -12.82
CA SER A 377 -16.66 -26.77 -13.55
C SER A 377 -15.88 -25.65 -12.87
N GLY A 378 -15.51 -25.80 -11.59
CA GLY A 378 -14.90 -24.72 -10.82
C GLY A 378 -13.49 -24.39 -11.30
N LYS A 379 -13.20 -23.10 -11.49
CA LYS A 379 -11.92 -22.62 -12.00
C LYS A 379 -11.36 -21.53 -11.10
N ILE A 380 -10.06 -21.55 -10.83
CA ILE A 380 -9.36 -20.48 -10.11
C ILE A 380 -8.15 -20.01 -10.89
N ILE A 381 -7.73 -18.78 -10.64
CA ILE A 381 -6.42 -18.31 -11.08
C ILE A 381 -5.32 -18.95 -10.24
N GLN A 382 -4.09 -18.99 -10.77
CA GLN A 382 -2.94 -19.57 -10.07
C GLN A 382 -2.23 -18.57 -9.15
N ARG A 383 -2.46 -17.27 -9.37
CA ARG A 383 -1.98 -16.23 -8.45
C ARG A 383 -2.77 -16.29 -7.15
N LYS A 384 -2.04 -16.30 -6.05
CA LYS A 384 -2.57 -16.44 -4.69
C LYS A 384 -1.93 -15.38 -3.82
N TRP A 385 -2.68 -14.89 -2.85
CA TRP A 385 -2.21 -13.92 -1.87
C TRP A 385 -2.26 -14.51 -0.47
N LEU A 386 -1.41 -13.98 0.39
CA LEU A 386 -1.46 -14.12 1.84
C LEU A 386 -1.75 -12.73 2.42
N ALA A 387 -2.84 -12.61 3.18
CA ALA A 387 -3.18 -11.42 3.96
C ALA A 387 -2.81 -11.65 5.43
N GLN A 388 -1.99 -10.75 5.97
CA GLN A 388 -1.67 -10.66 7.39
C GLN A 388 -2.37 -9.43 7.98
N LYS A 389 -3.01 -9.63 9.14
CA LYS A 389 -3.79 -8.58 9.82
C LYS A 389 -3.21 -8.32 11.20
N THR A 390 -3.07 -7.04 11.54
CA THR A 390 -2.79 -6.54 12.91
C THR A 390 -3.97 -5.72 13.40
N ASN A 391 -4.47 -6.02 14.60
CA ASN A 391 -5.72 -5.49 15.17
C ASN A 391 -6.96 -5.72 14.28
N ASP A 392 -8.12 -5.18 14.67
CA ASP A 392 -9.33 -5.35 13.89
C ASP A 392 -9.47 -4.29 12.79
N THR A 393 -9.47 -4.73 11.54
CA THR A 393 -9.65 -3.88 10.36
C THR A 393 -11.13 -3.62 10.04
N GLY A 394 -12.05 -4.32 10.71
CA GLY A 394 -13.43 -4.41 10.25
C GLY A 394 -13.50 -5.05 8.86
N SER A 395 -14.52 -4.68 8.09
CA SER A 395 -14.65 -5.08 6.68
C SER A 395 -13.86 -4.14 5.77
N THR A 396 -13.13 -4.72 4.83
CA THR A 396 -12.30 -4.02 3.85
C THR A 396 -12.75 -4.35 2.43
N TRP A 397 -12.57 -3.41 1.52
CA TRP A 397 -12.96 -3.54 0.13
C TRP A 397 -11.76 -3.93 -0.72
N LEU A 398 -11.96 -4.89 -1.63
CA LEU A 398 -10.96 -5.33 -2.58
C LEU A 398 -11.48 -5.15 -4.00
N GLN A 399 -10.62 -4.68 -4.90
CA GLN A 399 -10.85 -4.74 -6.33
C GLN A 399 -9.78 -5.65 -6.95
N ALA A 400 -10.22 -6.74 -7.56
CA ALA A 400 -9.38 -7.60 -8.38
C ALA A 400 -9.58 -7.25 -9.85
N ASP A 401 -8.52 -6.79 -10.51
CA ASP A 401 -8.49 -6.62 -11.96
C ASP A 401 -8.14 -7.96 -12.63
N LEU A 402 -9.18 -8.59 -13.17
CA LEU A 402 -9.12 -9.88 -13.85
C LEU A 402 -9.18 -9.71 -15.38
N SER A 403 -9.07 -8.49 -15.90
CA SER A 403 -9.21 -8.20 -17.34
C SER A 403 -8.22 -8.95 -18.23
N ARG A 404 -7.07 -9.38 -17.69
CA ARG A 404 -6.06 -10.19 -18.39
C ARG A 404 -6.45 -11.67 -18.53
N TYR A 405 -7.37 -12.17 -17.71
CA TYR A 405 -7.83 -13.55 -17.76
C TYR A 405 -8.97 -13.68 -18.78
N VAL A 406 -8.61 -13.79 -20.06
CA VAL A 406 -9.57 -13.81 -21.18
C VAL A 406 -10.59 -14.95 -21.14
N SER A 407 -10.34 -15.99 -20.35
CA SER A 407 -11.27 -17.09 -20.11
C SER A 407 -12.32 -16.78 -19.05
N ILE A 408 -12.23 -15.63 -18.37
CA ILE A 408 -13.28 -15.13 -17.47
C ILE A 408 -14.14 -14.18 -18.31
N ALA A 409 -15.31 -14.65 -18.73
CA ALA A 409 -16.26 -13.86 -19.48
C ALA A 409 -16.96 -12.83 -18.57
N SER A 410 -17.40 -11.71 -19.14
CA SER A 410 -18.13 -10.67 -18.38
C SER A 410 -19.45 -11.15 -17.76
N THR A 411 -19.98 -12.28 -18.22
CA THR A 411 -21.17 -12.95 -17.70
C THR A 411 -20.88 -13.91 -16.55
N ASP A 412 -19.62 -14.22 -16.28
CA ASP A 412 -19.24 -15.20 -15.26
C ASP A 412 -19.50 -14.66 -13.86
N LYS A 413 -19.90 -15.57 -12.96
CA LYS A 413 -19.96 -15.26 -11.53
C LYS A 413 -18.56 -15.43 -10.94
N VAL A 414 -17.96 -14.32 -10.52
CA VAL A 414 -16.64 -14.30 -9.90
C VAL A 414 -16.75 -14.43 -8.38
N PHE A 415 -15.86 -15.23 -7.82
CA PHE A 415 -15.75 -15.50 -6.39
C PHE A 415 -14.32 -15.28 -5.91
N MET A 416 -14.19 -14.86 -4.65
CA MET A 416 -12.95 -14.93 -3.88
C MET A 416 -13.00 -16.17 -2.99
N ILE A 417 -11.94 -16.96 -3.00
CA ILE A 417 -11.77 -18.13 -2.13
C ILE A 417 -10.79 -17.74 -1.05
N THR A 418 -11.12 -17.99 0.22
CA THR A 418 -10.21 -17.80 1.34
C THR A 418 -9.99 -19.10 2.08
N ALA A 419 -8.80 -19.31 2.64
CA ALA A 419 -8.44 -20.51 3.39
C ALA A 419 -7.32 -20.25 4.41
N ASP A 420 -7.05 -21.26 5.23
CA ASP A 420 -6.02 -21.23 6.27
C ASP A 420 -4.65 -21.72 5.74
N ASP A 421 -4.62 -22.33 4.56
CA ASP A 421 -3.44 -22.85 3.89
C ASP A 421 -3.39 -22.44 2.41
N ALA A 422 -2.18 -22.35 1.85
CA ALA A 422 -1.95 -21.99 0.45
C ALA A 422 -2.52 -23.01 -0.56
N GLY A 423 -2.83 -24.23 -0.11
CA GLY A 423 -3.47 -25.28 -0.89
C GLY A 423 -4.98 -25.12 -1.00
N PHE A 424 -5.60 -24.22 -0.22
CA PHE A 424 -7.05 -24.08 -0.10
C PHE A 424 -7.75 -25.38 0.31
N THR A 425 -7.24 -26.03 1.36
CA THR A 425 -7.77 -27.30 1.87
C THR A 425 -8.43 -27.17 3.25
N GLN A 426 -8.12 -26.12 4.00
CA GLN A 426 -8.54 -25.92 5.39
C GLN A 426 -9.38 -24.65 5.54
N ASN A 427 -10.53 -24.79 6.21
CA ASN A 427 -11.47 -23.70 6.52
C ASN A 427 -11.84 -22.81 5.30
N VAL A 428 -12.00 -23.46 4.15
CA VAL A 428 -12.29 -22.80 2.88
C VAL A 428 -13.61 -22.04 2.93
N LYS A 429 -13.59 -20.79 2.48
CA LYS A 429 -14.79 -19.97 2.29
C LYS A 429 -14.81 -19.40 0.88
N THR A 430 -16.01 -19.35 0.30
CA THR A 430 -16.25 -18.72 -1.01
C THR A 430 -17.10 -17.47 -0.81
N ILE A 431 -16.58 -16.33 -1.26
CA ILE A 431 -17.21 -15.01 -1.15
C ILE A 431 -17.56 -14.56 -2.56
N SER A 432 -18.85 -14.32 -2.83
CA SER A 432 -19.30 -13.78 -4.11
C SER A 432 -18.82 -12.34 -4.30
N ALA A 433 -18.44 -11.98 -5.52
CA ALA A 433 -18.20 -10.58 -5.85
C ALA A 433 -19.49 -9.75 -5.67
N SER A 434 -19.37 -8.56 -5.08
CA SER A 434 -20.48 -7.61 -5.00
C SER A 434 -20.81 -6.99 -6.36
N SER A 435 -19.83 -6.96 -7.26
CA SER A 435 -19.99 -6.56 -8.65
C SER A 435 -18.84 -7.10 -9.50
N PHE A 436 -19.11 -7.39 -10.77
CA PHE A 436 -18.10 -7.70 -11.77
C PHE A 436 -18.42 -6.97 -13.06
N SER A 437 -17.55 -6.04 -13.47
CA SER A 437 -17.75 -5.23 -14.67
C SER A 437 -16.40 -4.78 -15.24
N GLY A 438 -16.27 -4.78 -16.57
CA GLY A 438 -15.03 -4.41 -17.24
C GLY A 438 -13.81 -5.25 -16.82
N GLY A 439 -14.02 -6.51 -16.44
CA GLY A 439 -12.97 -7.39 -15.92
C GLY A 439 -12.58 -7.12 -14.46
N LYS A 440 -13.24 -6.18 -13.76
CA LYS A 440 -12.93 -5.83 -12.36
C LYS A 440 -13.98 -6.37 -11.41
N ALA A 441 -13.56 -7.24 -10.50
CA ALA A 441 -14.41 -7.82 -9.45
C ALA A 441 -14.21 -7.06 -8.13
N ILE A 442 -15.31 -6.73 -7.46
CA ILE A 442 -15.30 -6.04 -6.15
C ILE A 442 -15.76 -6.99 -5.06
N PHE A 443 -15.07 -6.98 -3.93
CA PHE A 443 -15.40 -7.77 -2.74
C PHE A 443 -15.40 -6.90 -1.49
N ASN A 444 -16.20 -7.27 -0.50
CA ASN A 444 -16.18 -6.70 0.84
C ASN A 444 -15.97 -7.84 1.85
N TYR A 445 -14.87 -7.81 2.58
CA TYR A 445 -14.47 -8.91 3.44
C TYR A 445 -13.77 -8.43 4.70
N SER A 446 -14.12 -9.04 5.83
CA SER A 446 -13.39 -8.88 7.09
C SER A 446 -12.40 -10.03 7.23
N PHE A 447 -11.12 -9.72 7.01
CA PHE A 447 -10.05 -10.70 7.09
C PHE A 447 -9.82 -11.16 8.54
N PRO A 448 -9.81 -12.47 8.81
CA PRO A 448 -9.09 -13.01 9.96
C PRO A 448 -7.57 -12.87 9.77
N ALA A 449 -6.79 -13.13 10.83
CA ALA A 449 -5.34 -13.15 10.72
C ALA A 449 -4.86 -14.28 9.78
N ASN A 450 -3.81 -14.00 9.00
CA ASN A 450 -3.03 -14.95 8.22
C ASN A 450 -3.88 -15.83 7.29
N LYS A 451 -4.60 -15.20 6.35
CA LYS A 451 -5.45 -15.92 5.39
C LYS A 451 -4.91 -15.90 3.99
N TYR A 452 -4.96 -17.06 3.35
CA TYR A 452 -4.68 -17.21 1.94
C TYR A 452 -5.95 -16.92 1.14
N PHE A 453 -5.81 -16.26 0.00
CA PHE A 453 -6.93 -16.04 -0.90
C PHE A 453 -6.54 -16.05 -2.38
N THR A 454 -7.52 -16.34 -3.23
CA THR A 454 -7.43 -16.30 -4.70
C THR A 454 -8.80 -16.00 -5.29
N PHE A 455 -8.89 -15.92 -6.62
CA PHE A 455 -10.12 -15.60 -7.37
C PHE A 455 -10.46 -16.70 -8.38
N GLY A 456 -11.74 -16.87 -8.66
CA GLY A 456 -12.20 -17.89 -9.58
C GLY A 456 -13.64 -17.72 -10.03
N THR A 457 -14.09 -18.63 -10.89
CA THR A 457 -15.45 -18.67 -11.44
C THR A 457 -16.09 -20.03 -11.18
N ASP A 458 -17.42 -20.07 -11.21
CA ASP A 458 -18.22 -21.31 -11.17
C ASP A 458 -17.95 -22.19 -9.94
N LEU A 459 -17.71 -21.55 -8.78
CA LEU A 459 -17.34 -22.22 -7.53
C LEU A 459 -18.51 -22.55 -6.61
N GLN A 460 -19.74 -22.20 -6.97
CA GLN A 460 -20.94 -22.57 -6.22
C GLN A 460 -21.46 -23.95 -6.62
N THR A 461 -21.79 -24.76 -5.62
CA THR A 461 -22.43 -26.09 -5.78
C THR A 461 -23.95 -26.02 -5.83
N TYR A 462 -24.54 -24.84 -5.73
CA TYR A 462 -25.98 -24.64 -5.69
C TYR A 462 -26.39 -23.42 -6.50
N CYS A 463 -27.41 -23.58 -7.33
CA CYS A 463 -28.00 -22.46 -8.05
C CYS A 463 -28.78 -21.59 -7.07
N THR A 464 -28.41 -20.32 -6.99
CA THR A 464 -29.22 -19.28 -6.38
C THR A 464 -29.67 -18.32 -7.45
N LYS A 465 -30.96 -18.02 -7.46
CA LYS A 465 -31.50 -16.88 -8.20
C LYS A 465 -31.33 -15.66 -7.32
N ASP A 466 -30.58 -14.68 -7.80
CA ASP A 466 -30.43 -13.41 -7.09
C ASP A 466 -31.80 -12.71 -7.05
N PRO A 467 -32.11 -11.95 -5.97
CA PRO A 467 -33.38 -11.22 -5.89
C PRO A 467 -33.47 -10.22 -7.05
N ALA A 468 -34.63 -10.18 -7.71
CA ALA A 468 -34.89 -9.19 -8.76
C ALA A 468 -34.87 -7.77 -8.14
N THR A 469 -34.13 -6.85 -8.76
CA THR A 469 -34.14 -5.44 -8.40
C THR A 469 -35.29 -4.73 -9.11
N GLY A 470 -36.10 -3.93 -8.41
CA GLY A 470 -37.20 -3.17 -9.01
C GLY A 470 -38.40 -3.00 -8.10
N THR A 471 -39.51 -2.52 -8.67
CA THR A 471 -40.81 -2.46 -7.99
C THR A 471 -41.30 -3.87 -7.69
N PRO A 472 -41.75 -4.17 -6.46
CA PRO A 472 -42.36 -5.46 -6.15
C PRO A 472 -43.57 -5.76 -7.04
N ASP A 473 -43.61 -6.96 -7.62
CA ASP A 473 -44.76 -7.45 -8.41
C ASP A 473 -45.97 -7.81 -7.52
N GLY A 474 -45.77 -7.86 -6.20
CA GLY A 474 -46.81 -8.06 -5.22
C GLY A 474 -46.36 -7.80 -3.79
N ILE A 475 -47.33 -7.90 -2.89
CA ILE A 475 -47.12 -7.78 -1.44
C ILE A 475 -47.53 -9.08 -0.75
N THR A 476 -46.91 -9.35 0.39
CA THR A 476 -47.20 -10.54 1.18
C THR A 476 -48.61 -10.46 1.76
N ARG A 477 -49.44 -11.49 1.51
CA ARG A 477 -50.85 -11.50 1.91
C ARG A 477 -51.13 -12.22 3.21
N ILE A 478 -50.24 -13.12 3.61
CA ILE A 478 -50.40 -13.96 4.81
C ILE A 478 -49.22 -13.72 5.75
N GLY A 479 -49.52 -13.45 7.01
CA GLY A 479 -48.54 -13.22 8.04
C GLY A 479 -48.90 -13.96 9.32
N ILE A 480 -47.92 -14.61 9.96
CA ILE A 480 -48.05 -15.15 11.32
C ILE A 480 -47.02 -14.43 12.22
N SER A 481 -47.52 -13.66 13.19
CA SER A 481 -46.68 -12.89 14.12
C SER A 481 -46.80 -13.43 15.54
N GLY A 482 -45.67 -13.58 16.21
CA GLY A 482 -45.58 -13.83 17.65
C GLY A 482 -45.42 -12.55 18.48
N GLN A 483 -45.54 -11.37 17.88
CA GLN A 483 -45.43 -10.07 18.56
C GLN A 483 -46.76 -9.65 19.17
N ASN A 484 -46.71 -8.95 20.31
CA ASN A 484 -47.92 -8.36 20.91
C ASN A 484 -48.38 -7.06 20.20
N GLN A 485 -47.50 -6.46 19.39
CA GLN A 485 -47.80 -5.27 18.59
C GLN A 485 -47.33 -5.53 17.16
N ILE A 486 -48.29 -5.75 16.27
CA ILE A 486 -48.05 -5.90 14.83
C ILE A 486 -47.83 -4.50 14.24
N GLN A 487 -46.76 -4.31 13.48
CA GLN A 487 -46.51 -3.04 12.80
C GLN A 487 -47.65 -2.69 11.84
N ASN A 488 -48.02 -1.41 11.80
CA ASN A 488 -49.02 -0.94 10.85
C ASN A 488 -48.57 -1.22 9.41
N GLY A 489 -49.43 -1.87 8.62
CA GLY A 489 -49.14 -2.29 7.26
C GLY A 489 -48.47 -3.66 7.12
N TRP A 490 -48.14 -4.36 8.19
CA TRP A 490 -47.65 -5.74 8.12
C TRP A 490 -48.82 -6.74 7.95
N PRO A 491 -48.67 -7.81 7.14
CA PRO A 491 -47.50 -8.20 6.33
C PRO A 491 -47.44 -7.53 4.95
N GLY A 492 -48.40 -6.66 4.62
CA GLY A 492 -48.51 -6.01 3.30
C GLY A 492 -47.36 -5.06 2.93
N ASN A 493 -46.47 -4.75 3.86
CA ASN A 493 -45.23 -4.01 3.63
C ASN A 493 -44.04 -4.93 3.28
N ILE A 494 -44.21 -6.26 3.32
CA ILE A 494 -43.19 -7.21 2.92
C ILE A 494 -43.39 -7.52 1.43
N PRO A 495 -42.45 -7.14 0.54
CA PRO A 495 -42.59 -7.35 -0.88
C PRO A 495 -42.42 -8.81 -1.27
N ASN A 496 -43.20 -9.27 -2.26
CA ASN A 496 -43.07 -10.56 -2.96
C ASN A 496 -43.00 -11.84 -2.10
N GLY A 497 -43.46 -11.80 -0.84
CA GLY A 497 -43.54 -12.99 0.00
C GLY A 497 -44.86 -13.75 -0.18
N PHE A 498 -44.82 -15.08 -0.09
CA PHE A 498 -46.04 -15.91 0.03
C PHE A 498 -46.54 -15.99 1.48
N LEU A 499 -45.61 -15.96 2.44
CA LEU A 499 -45.88 -16.04 3.88
C LEU A 499 -44.80 -15.23 4.63
N ALA A 500 -45.22 -14.35 5.54
CA ALA A 500 -44.34 -13.68 6.48
C ALA A 500 -44.45 -14.33 7.86
N LEU A 501 -43.32 -14.70 8.46
CA LEU A 501 -43.25 -15.21 9.83
C LEU A 501 -42.36 -14.29 10.65
N GLU A 502 -42.83 -13.85 11.82
CA GLU A 502 -42.00 -13.05 12.73
C GLU A 502 -42.19 -13.44 14.19
N SER A 503 -41.09 -13.43 14.95
CA SER A 503 -41.09 -13.58 16.41
C SER A 503 -39.75 -13.09 16.99
N LYS A 504 -39.75 -12.60 18.24
CA LYS A 504 -38.48 -12.29 18.94
C LYS A 504 -37.79 -13.52 19.51
N ASN A 505 -38.56 -14.57 19.84
CA ASN A 505 -38.06 -15.68 20.65
C ASN A 505 -38.69 -17.05 20.35
N LYS A 506 -39.53 -17.17 19.32
CA LYS A 506 -40.13 -18.44 18.88
C LYS A 506 -39.60 -18.82 17.50
N GLY A 507 -39.33 -20.10 17.30
CA GLY A 507 -39.00 -20.67 15.99
C GLY A 507 -40.23 -21.25 15.29
N LEU A 508 -40.16 -21.41 13.97
CA LEU A 508 -41.08 -22.29 13.23
C LEU A 508 -40.70 -23.74 13.50
N VAL A 509 -41.61 -24.51 14.07
CA VAL A 509 -41.43 -25.94 14.29
C VAL A 509 -42.23 -26.69 13.24
N VAL A 510 -41.54 -27.41 12.36
CA VAL A 510 -42.17 -28.31 11.39
C VAL A 510 -42.39 -29.66 12.05
N THR A 511 -43.58 -30.23 11.86
CA THR A 511 -43.95 -31.54 12.41
C THR A 511 -42.98 -32.63 11.94
N ARG A 512 -42.42 -33.38 12.89
CA ARG A 512 -41.55 -34.54 12.63
C ARG A 512 -42.40 -35.80 12.65
N THR A 513 -42.56 -36.46 11.51
CA THR A 513 -43.44 -37.62 11.33
C THR A 513 -42.99 -38.43 10.10
N THR A 514 -43.78 -39.39 9.62
CA THR A 514 -43.57 -40.05 8.33
C THR A 514 -44.72 -39.71 7.38
N SER A 515 -44.46 -39.68 6.07
CA SER A 515 -45.53 -39.44 5.08
C SER A 515 -46.67 -40.46 5.18
N GLY A 516 -46.38 -41.70 5.58
CA GLY A 516 -47.38 -42.75 5.77
C GLY A 516 -48.26 -42.58 7.01
N SER A 517 -47.87 -41.73 7.96
CA SER A 517 -48.66 -41.44 9.17
C SER A 517 -49.70 -40.33 8.96
N ILE A 518 -49.70 -39.66 7.79
CA ILE A 518 -50.66 -38.59 7.47
C ILE A 518 -51.80 -39.17 6.62
N ALA A 519 -52.97 -39.38 7.23
CA ALA A 519 -54.12 -40.00 6.56
C ALA A 519 -54.77 -39.12 5.47
N LEU A 520 -54.73 -37.80 5.63
CA LEU A 520 -55.37 -36.83 4.73
C LEU A 520 -54.41 -35.66 4.43
N PRO A 521 -53.40 -35.86 3.56
CA PRO A 521 -52.47 -34.78 3.19
C PRO A 521 -53.17 -33.73 2.32
N ILE A 522 -52.78 -32.46 2.49
CA ILE A 522 -53.29 -31.32 1.72
C ILE A 522 -52.14 -30.72 0.94
N GLU A 523 -52.39 -30.28 -0.30
CA GLU A 523 -51.38 -29.62 -1.14
C GLU A 523 -50.73 -28.45 -0.38
N GLY A 524 -49.40 -28.37 -0.44
CA GLY A 524 -48.61 -27.38 0.29
C GLY A 524 -48.21 -27.81 1.70
N MET A 525 -48.67 -28.96 2.20
CA MET A 525 -48.29 -29.45 3.53
C MET A 525 -46.79 -29.81 3.60
N LEU A 526 -46.14 -29.36 4.67
CA LEU A 526 -44.72 -29.59 4.96
C LEU A 526 -44.55 -30.47 6.19
N ILE A 527 -43.69 -31.49 6.09
CA ILE A 527 -43.23 -32.29 7.22
C ILE A 527 -41.72 -32.44 7.18
N TYR A 528 -41.10 -32.74 8.32
CA TYR A 528 -39.80 -33.38 8.34
C TYR A 528 -40.03 -34.89 8.44
N ASP A 529 -39.77 -35.61 7.34
CA ASP A 529 -39.95 -37.05 7.28
C ASP A 529 -38.81 -37.74 8.05
N THR A 530 -39.15 -38.48 9.10
CA THR A 530 -38.16 -39.10 9.99
C THR A 530 -37.53 -40.37 9.43
N VAL A 531 -38.13 -40.99 8.40
CA VAL A 531 -37.57 -42.15 7.70
C VAL A 531 -36.62 -41.68 6.61
N ASP A 532 -37.09 -40.79 5.74
CA ASP A 532 -36.28 -40.30 4.60
C ASP A 532 -35.30 -39.18 4.99
N LYS A 533 -35.39 -38.69 6.23
CA LYS A 533 -34.51 -37.66 6.83
C LYS A 533 -34.47 -36.35 6.03
N CYS A 534 -35.57 -35.98 5.39
CA CYS A 534 -35.69 -34.79 4.54
C CYS A 534 -36.95 -33.99 4.89
N PHE A 535 -36.98 -32.70 4.54
CA PHE A 535 -38.23 -31.96 4.49
C PHE A 535 -39.03 -32.43 3.28
N LYS A 536 -40.26 -32.88 3.47
CA LYS A 536 -41.16 -33.24 2.37
C LYS A 536 -42.26 -32.22 2.19
N LEU A 537 -42.59 -31.94 0.93
CA LEU A 537 -43.77 -31.20 0.50
C LEU A 537 -44.76 -32.19 -0.13
N TYR A 538 -46.03 -32.10 0.25
CA TYR A 538 -47.10 -32.77 -0.49
C TYR A 538 -47.58 -31.86 -1.63
N ASN A 539 -47.44 -32.32 -2.87
CA ASN A 539 -47.79 -31.53 -4.07
C ASN A 539 -49.25 -31.72 -4.53
N GLY A 540 -50.12 -32.22 -3.65
CA GLY A 540 -51.50 -32.57 -3.98
C GLY A 540 -51.70 -34.03 -4.40
N SER A 541 -50.65 -34.73 -4.83
CA SER A 541 -50.71 -36.14 -5.22
C SER A 541 -49.73 -37.03 -4.47
N VAL A 542 -48.49 -36.57 -4.30
CA VAL A 542 -47.40 -37.35 -3.70
C VAL A 542 -46.53 -36.50 -2.78
N TRP A 543 -45.91 -37.16 -1.82
CA TRP A 543 -44.90 -36.56 -0.95
C TRP A 543 -43.54 -36.61 -1.62
N ASN A 544 -42.88 -35.46 -1.75
CA ASN A 544 -41.53 -35.36 -2.31
C ASN A 544 -40.59 -34.69 -1.32
N CYS A 545 -39.36 -35.19 -1.20
CA CYS A 545 -38.30 -34.44 -0.53
C CYS A 545 -38.08 -33.13 -1.30
N ILE A 546 -38.04 -32.02 -0.57
CA ILE A 546 -37.61 -30.75 -1.12
C ILE A 546 -36.12 -30.87 -1.40
N VAL A 547 -35.81 -30.92 -2.68
CA VAL A 547 -34.45 -30.91 -3.19
C VAL A 547 -34.18 -29.55 -3.81
N ARG A 548 -32.96 -29.06 -3.61
CA ARG A 548 -32.51 -27.85 -4.27
C ARG A 548 -32.11 -28.21 -5.70
N SER A 549 -32.66 -27.51 -6.70
CA SER A 549 -32.43 -27.79 -8.12
C SER A 549 -32.18 -26.50 -8.91
N CYS A 550 -31.63 -26.64 -10.12
CA CYS A 550 -31.22 -25.57 -11.03
C CYS A 550 -32.17 -25.47 -12.23
N ASN A 551 -33.43 -25.17 -11.96
CA ASN A 551 -34.53 -25.29 -12.91
C ASN A 551 -35.15 -23.94 -13.29
N ASP A 552 -34.52 -22.82 -12.90
CA ASP A 552 -34.89 -21.46 -13.31
C ASP A 552 -33.68 -20.65 -13.79
#